data_AF-A0A3N5KHA2-F1
#
_entry.id   AF-A0A3N5KHA2-F1
#
_cell.length_a   1.000
_cell.length_b   1.000
_cell.length_c   1.000
_cell.angle_alpha   90.00
_cell.angle_beta   90.00
_cell.angle_gamma   90.00
#
_symmetry.space_group_name_H-M   'P 1'
#
loop_
_entity.id
_entity.type
_entity.pdbx_description
1 polymer ?
#
loop_
_entity_poly.entity_id
_entity_poly.type
_entity_poly.pdbx_seq_one_letter_code
_entity_poly.pdbx_strand_id
1 'polypeptide(L)'
;MSGRSLASLVQSRIDRIRADHRSGAVALTHRAGDVLCLLAREQARSEREFRKRLAKVCRALVESQPSMAPILNLAKFVLVGTDEIFDLAELKTGVKSSVRNFLERMEVDGQATSNTAANLIQDGMTVMTHSASQTVMSALLRAAVLGRRVR
;
A
#
# COMPACT_ATOMS: atom_id res chain seq x y z
N MET A 1 -19.73 -22.98 -12.75
CA MET A 1 -19.07 -21.72 -12.33
C MET A 1 -17.57 -21.89 -12.51
N SER A 2 -16.98 -21.28 -13.55
CA SER A 2 -15.54 -21.43 -13.81
C SER A 2 -14.74 -20.71 -12.72
N GLY A 3 -14.00 -21.48 -11.91
CA GLY A 3 -13.14 -20.93 -10.87
C GLY A 3 -12.01 -20.12 -11.51
N ARG A 4 -11.99 -18.80 -11.29
CA ARG A 4 -10.88 -17.94 -11.72
C ARG A 4 -9.58 -18.43 -11.07
N SER A 5 -8.52 -18.59 -11.86
CA SER A 5 -7.19 -18.88 -11.32
C SER A 5 -6.67 -17.70 -10.49
N LEU A 6 -5.80 -17.97 -9.51
CA LEU A 6 -5.19 -16.90 -8.70
C LEU A 6 -4.45 -15.87 -9.56
N ALA A 7 -3.77 -16.31 -10.63
CA ALA A 7 -3.11 -15.42 -11.58
C ALA A 7 -4.08 -14.45 -12.27
N SER A 8 -5.26 -14.94 -12.69
CA SER A 8 -6.29 -14.07 -13.27
C SER A 8 -6.86 -13.08 -12.25
N LEU A 9 -6.92 -13.47 -10.97
CA LEU A 9 -7.38 -12.60 -9.89
C LEU A 9 -6.34 -11.53 -9.54
N VAL A 10 -5.06 -11.88 -9.51
CA VAL A 10 -3.94 -10.92 -9.36
C VAL A 10 -4.02 -9.86 -10.45
N GLN A 11 -4.10 -10.27 -11.72
CA GLN A 11 -4.20 -9.33 -12.84
C GLN A 11 -5.44 -8.45 -12.73
N SER A 12 -6.61 -9.03 -12.45
CA SER A 12 -7.85 -8.27 -12.29
C SER A 12 -7.78 -7.23 -11.17
N ARG A 13 -7.05 -7.49 -10.08
CA ARG A 13 -6.86 -6.51 -8.99
C ARG A 13 -5.90 -5.39 -9.39
N ILE A 14 -4.85 -5.69 -10.16
CA ILE A 14 -3.96 -4.65 -10.71
C ILE A 14 -4.75 -3.73 -11.66
N ASP A 15 -5.61 -4.29 -12.51
CA ASP A 15 -6.40 -3.48 -13.44
C ASP A 15 -7.40 -2.57 -12.70
N ARG A 16 -7.95 -3.03 -11.57
CA ARG A 16 -8.77 -2.20 -10.67
C ARG A 16 -7.98 -1.07 -10.02
N ILE A 17 -6.73 -1.33 -9.63
CA ILE A 17 -5.84 -0.27 -9.10
C ILE A 17 -5.54 0.75 -10.20
N ARG A 18 -5.27 0.30 -11.43
CA ARG A 18 -5.01 1.19 -12.58
C ARG A 18 -6.18 2.12 -12.90
N ALA A 19 -7.41 1.62 -12.80
CA ALA A 19 -8.62 2.38 -13.10
C ALA A 19 -9.11 3.26 -11.94
N ASP A 20 -8.49 3.19 -10.76
CA ASP A 20 -8.90 3.96 -9.59
C ASP A 20 -8.21 5.33 -9.56
N HIS A 21 -8.99 6.37 -9.86
CA HIS A 21 -8.55 7.77 -9.81
C HIS A 21 -9.17 8.55 -8.65
N ARG A 22 -9.82 7.87 -7.70
CA ARG A 22 -10.54 8.47 -6.58
C ARG A 22 -9.90 8.19 -5.23
N SER A 23 -9.28 7.03 -5.09
CA SER A 23 -8.66 6.61 -3.83
C SER A 23 -7.33 7.32 -3.61
N GLY A 24 -7.06 7.68 -2.36
CA GLY A 24 -5.77 8.25 -1.96
C GLY A 24 -4.63 7.23 -1.98
N ALA A 25 -3.40 7.73 -1.85
CA ALA A 25 -2.18 6.94 -1.95
C ALA A 25 -2.11 5.78 -0.92
N VAL A 26 -2.55 6.03 0.33
CA VAL A 26 -2.58 5.00 1.40
C VAL A 26 -3.50 3.85 0.98
N ALA A 27 -4.76 4.15 0.63
CA ALA A 27 -5.74 3.14 0.21
C ALA A 27 -5.27 2.32 -1.01
N LEU A 28 -4.68 2.98 -2.03
CA LEU A 28 -4.13 2.28 -3.20
C LEU A 28 -2.94 1.40 -2.83
N THR A 29 -2.10 1.83 -1.88
CA THR A 29 -0.94 1.05 -1.43
C THR A 29 -1.35 -0.18 -0.63
N HIS A 30 -2.37 -0.09 0.23
CA HIS A 30 -2.96 -1.27 0.87
C HIS A 30 -3.45 -2.30 -0.15
N ARG A 31 -4.17 -1.84 -1.20
CA ARG A 31 -4.62 -2.74 -2.27
C ARG A 31 -3.46 -3.36 -3.05
N ALA A 32 -2.39 -2.61 -3.28
CA ALA A 32 -1.17 -3.14 -3.88
C ALA A 32 -0.52 -4.22 -2.99
N GLY A 33 -0.49 -3.99 -1.66
CA GLY A 33 -0.08 -5.00 -0.68
C GLY A 33 -0.94 -6.27 -0.74
N ASP A 34 -2.26 -6.13 -0.84
CA ASP A 34 -3.17 -7.26 -0.99
C ASP A 34 -2.90 -8.08 -2.26
N VAL A 35 -2.52 -7.42 -3.36
CA VAL A 35 -2.13 -8.09 -4.60
C VAL A 35 -0.87 -8.94 -4.39
N LEU A 36 0.15 -8.41 -3.70
CA LEU A 36 1.37 -9.14 -3.39
C LEU A 36 1.11 -10.33 -2.43
N CYS A 37 0.28 -10.13 -1.42
CA CYS A 37 -0.18 -11.19 -0.52
C CYS A 37 -0.97 -12.27 -1.24
N LEU A 38 -1.76 -11.90 -2.27
CA LEU A 38 -2.50 -12.83 -3.12
C LEU A 38 -1.54 -13.63 -4.01
N LEU A 39 -0.57 -12.96 -4.65
CA LEU A 39 0.48 -13.61 -5.43
C LEU A 39 1.22 -14.65 -4.60
N ALA A 40 1.54 -14.36 -3.33
CA ALA A 40 2.21 -15.30 -2.44
C ALA A 40 1.39 -16.57 -2.12
N ARG A 41 0.12 -16.64 -2.51
CA ARG A 41 -0.72 -17.84 -2.42
C ARG A 41 -0.69 -18.69 -3.71
N GLU A 42 -0.15 -18.16 -4.80
CA GLU A 42 -0.04 -18.90 -6.06
C GLU A 42 0.90 -20.10 -5.92
N GLN A 43 0.60 -21.16 -6.67
CA GLN A 43 1.55 -22.25 -6.85
C GLN A 43 2.67 -21.82 -7.80
N ALA A 44 3.89 -22.22 -7.45
CA ALA A 44 5.10 -22.01 -8.24
C ALA A 44 5.95 -23.28 -8.10
N ARG A 45 6.65 -23.66 -9.16
CA ARG A 45 7.47 -24.88 -9.23
C ARG A 45 8.84 -24.70 -8.60
N SER A 46 9.29 -23.45 -8.47
CA SER A 46 10.58 -23.10 -7.89
C SER A 46 10.57 -21.67 -7.34
N GLU A 47 11.50 -21.39 -6.44
CA GLU A 47 11.83 -20.06 -5.95
C GLU A 47 12.12 -19.10 -7.12
N ARG A 48 13.00 -19.48 -8.05
CA ARG A 48 13.35 -18.67 -9.24
C ARG A 48 12.14 -18.30 -10.09
N GLU A 49 11.20 -19.23 -10.30
CA GLU A 49 9.96 -18.95 -11.02
C GLU A 49 9.12 -17.91 -10.26
N PHE A 50 8.99 -18.08 -8.94
CA PHE A 50 8.23 -17.15 -8.11
C PHE A 50 8.85 -15.75 -8.10
N ARG A 51 10.18 -15.60 -8.02
CA ARG A 51 10.86 -14.30 -8.13
C ARG A 51 10.55 -13.58 -9.43
N LYS A 52 10.57 -14.29 -10.56
CA LYS A 52 10.21 -13.69 -11.86
C LYS A 52 8.77 -13.17 -11.86
N ARG A 53 7.84 -13.92 -11.27
CA ARG A 53 6.44 -13.47 -11.13
C ARG A 53 6.31 -12.29 -10.18
N LEU A 54 7.00 -12.31 -9.03
CA LEU A 54 7.05 -11.22 -8.07
C LEU A 54 7.56 -9.93 -8.72
N ALA A 55 8.70 -9.98 -9.42
CA ALA A 55 9.24 -8.84 -10.13
C ALA A 55 8.28 -8.29 -11.20
N LYS A 56 7.60 -9.19 -11.95
CA LYS A 56 6.59 -8.80 -12.94
C LYS A 56 5.39 -8.10 -12.30
N VAL A 57 4.86 -8.64 -11.19
CA VAL A 57 3.73 -8.06 -10.47
C VAL A 57 4.12 -6.71 -9.83
N CYS A 58 5.29 -6.62 -9.19
CA CYS A 58 5.82 -5.37 -8.65
C CYS A 58 5.90 -4.28 -9.73
N ARG A 59 6.46 -4.61 -10.89
CA ARG A 59 6.51 -3.69 -12.04
C ARG A 59 5.11 -3.26 -12.48
N ALA A 60 4.20 -4.21 -12.68
CA ALA A 60 2.84 -3.92 -13.11
C ALA A 60 2.06 -3.04 -12.11
N LEU A 61 2.31 -3.19 -10.80
CA LEU A 61 1.76 -2.31 -9.77
C LEU A 61 2.31 -0.88 -9.88
N VAL A 62 3.63 -0.72 -10.06
CA VAL A 62 4.24 0.60 -10.26
C VAL A 62 3.70 1.28 -11.52
N GLU A 63 3.60 0.54 -12.62
CA GLU A 63 3.05 1.05 -13.89
C GLU A 63 1.54 1.35 -13.82
N SER A 64 0.81 0.73 -12.89
CA SER A 64 -0.62 1.01 -12.71
C SER A 64 -0.91 2.40 -12.13
N GLN A 65 0.03 2.95 -11.35
CA GLN A 65 -0.10 4.23 -10.67
C GLN A 65 1.26 4.95 -10.61
N PRO A 66 1.82 5.42 -11.74
CA PRO A 66 3.22 5.89 -11.81
C PRO A 66 3.54 7.10 -10.93
N SER A 67 2.55 7.95 -10.64
CA SER A 67 2.69 9.12 -9.76
C SER A 67 2.61 8.77 -8.25
N MET A 68 2.30 7.53 -7.90
CA MET A 68 2.13 7.10 -6.51
C MET A 68 3.43 6.51 -5.94
N ALA A 69 4.30 7.38 -5.43
CA ALA A 69 5.56 6.99 -4.80
C ALA A 69 5.43 5.86 -3.74
N PRO A 70 4.37 5.79 -2.90
CA PRO A 70 4.21 4.71 -1.93
C PRO A 70 4.11 3.30 -2.55
N ILE A 71 3.53 3.16 -3.75
CA ILE A 71 3.44 1.86 -4.45
C ILE A 71 4.82 1.42 -4.94
N LEU A 72 5.62 2.36 -5.47
CA LEU A 72 7.03 2.11 -5.82
C LEU A 72 7.83 1.69 -4.58
N ASN A 73 7.66 2.40 -3.47
CA ASN A 73 8.37 2.10 -2.23
C ASN A 73 7.98 0.73 -1.67
N LEU A 74 6.71 0.36 -1.71
CA LEU A 74 6.24 -0.98 -1.34
C LEU A 74 6.91 -2.05 -2.21
N ALA A 75 6.87 -1.89 -3.53
CA ALA A 75 7.48 -2.83 -4.48
C ALA A 75 8.98 -3.01 -4.21
N LYS A 76 9.71 -1.91 -4.02
CA LYS A 76 11.12 -1.91 -3.64
C LYS A 76 11.34 -2.62 -2.30
N PHE A 77 10.56 -2.29 -1.28
CA PHE A 77 10.70 -2.84 0.07
C PHE A 77 10.54 -4.36 0.08
N VAL A 78 9.54 -4.87 -0.65
CA VAL A 78 9.31 -6.32 -0.77
C VAL A 78 10.43 -7.00 -1.55
N LEU A 79 10.87 -6.45 -2.68
CA LEU A 79 11.95 -7.04 -3.48
C LEU A 79 13.26 -7.11 -2.69
N VAL A 80 13.64 -6.02 -2.02
CA VAL A 80 14.86 -5.97 -1.19
C VAL A 80 14.73 -6.88 0.03
N GLY A 81 13.59 -6.83 0.74
CA GLY A 81 13.36 -7.61 1.95
C GLY A 81 13.27 -9.12 1.72
N THR A 82 13.26 -9.56 0.47
CA THR A 82 13.23 -10.98 0.10
C THR A 82 14.42 -11.41 -0.75
N ASP A 83 15.42 -10.54 -0.98
CA ASP A 83 16.49 -10.80 -1.95
C ASP A 83 17.34 -12.03 -1.57
N GLU A 84 17.60 -12.21 -0.28
CA GLU A 84 18.47 -13.29 0.25
C GLU A 84 17.72 -14.58 0.66
N ILE A 85 16.43 -14.72 0.31
CA ILE A 85 15.61 -15.89 0.68
C ILE A 85 15.55 -16.92 -0.46
N PHE A 86 16.23 -18.06 -0.32
CA PHE A 86 16.36 -19.05 -1.40
C PHE A 86 15.39 -20.24 -1.30
N ASP A 87 14.69 -20.39 -0.18
CA ASP A 87 13.59 -21.35 -0.07
C ASP A 87 12.27 -20.73 -0.58
N LEU A 88 11.48 -21.52 -1.32
CA LEU A 88 10.24 -21.03 -1.93
C LEU A 88 9.15 -20.72 -0.89
N ALA A 89 9.03 -21.54 0.16
CA ALA A 89 8.01 -21.35 1.20
C ALA A 89 8.38 -20.15 2.08
N GLU A 90 9.65 -20.03 2.44
CA GLU A 90 10.19 -18.87 3.14
C GLU A 90 10.04 -17.60 2.30
N LEU A 91 10.32 -17.64 0.99
CA LEU A 91 10.20 -16.48 0.10
C LEU A 91 8.75 -15.96 0.06
N LYS A 92 7.77 -16.85 -0.06
CA LYS A 92 6.34 -16.48 -0.02
C LYS A 92 5.93 -15.89 1.32
N THR A 93 6.50 -16.41 2.42
CA THR A 93 6.27 -15.88 3.76
C THR A 93 6.92 -14.51 3.94
N GLY A 94 8.15 -14.36 3.44
CA GLY A 94 8.90 -13.11 3.38
C GLY A 94 8.13 -12.02 2.65
N VAL A 95 7.54 -12.31 1.48
CA VAL A 95 6.67 -11.34 0.78
C VAL A 95 5.54 -10.83 1.67
N LYS A 96 4.79 -11.74 2.33
CA LYS A 96 3.67 -11.35 3.20
C LYS A 96 4.14 -10.53 4.40
N SER A 97 5.25 -10.93 5.00
CA SER A 97 5.83 -10.21 6.15
C SER A 97 6.37 -8.84 5.75
N SER A 98 7.08 -8.71 4.62
CA SER A 98 7.54 -7.42 4.11
C SER A 98 6.37 -6.48 3.78
N VAL A 99 5.30 -6.99 3.17
CA VAL A 99 4.07 -6.21 2.94
C VAL A 99 3.49 -5.72 4.26
N ARG A 100 3.31 -6.61 5.25
CA ARG A 100 2.77 -6.26 6.57
C ARG A 100 3.61 -5.17 7.23
N ASN A 101 4.91 -5.39 7.36
CA ASN A 101 5.84 -4.47 8.01
C ASN A 101 5.84 -3.08 7.34
N PHE A 102 5.75 -3.04 6.01
CA PHE A 102 5.68 -1.78 5.28
C PHE A 102 4.38 -1.02 5.56
N LEU A 103 3.24 -1.72 5.55
CA LEU A 103 1.93 -1.10 5.80
C LEU A 103 1.79 -0.65 7.26
N GLU A 104 2.25 -1.44 8.22
CA GLU A 104 2.30 -1.05 9.63
C GLU A 104 3.16 0.21 9.83
N ARG A 105 4.34 0.26 9.21
CA ARG A 105 5.19 1.46 9.25
C ARG A 105 4.51 2.68 8.62
N MET A 106 3.85 2.51 7.48
CA MET A 106 3.11 3.59 6.83
C MET A 106 1.98 4.13 7.73
N GLU A 107 1.29 3.26 8.45
CA GLU A 107 0.24 3.65 9.40
C GLU A 107 0.81 4.43 10.58
N VAL A 108 1.89 3.94 11.18
CA VAL A 108 2.59 4.61 12.29
C VAL A 108 3.10 6.00 11.86
N ASP A 109 3.79 6.08 10.73
CA ASP A 109 4.33 7.33 10.19
C ASP A 109 3.19 8.31 9.82
N GLY A 110 2.09 7.78 9.28
CA GLY A 110 0.87 8.55 8.98
C GLY A 110 0.19 9.12 10.23
N GLN A 111 0.12 8.34 11.31
CA GLN A 111 -0.44 8.79 12.58
C GLN A 111 0.46 9.85 13.24
N ALA A 112 1.78 9.65 13.22
CA ALA A 112 2.74 10.64 13.72
C ALA A 112 2.62 11.96 12.95
N THR A 113 2.54 11.88 11.61
CA THR A 113 2.33 13.06 10.75
C THR A 113 1.03 13.78 11.08
N SER A 114 -0.07 13.03 11.24
CA SER A 114 -1.38 13.59 11.57
C SER A 114 -1.39 14.27 12.94
N ASN A 115 -0.71 13.68 13.93
CA ASN A 115 -0.58 14.25 15.28
C ASN A 115 0.22 15.56 15.26
N THR A 116 1.35 15.59 14.55
CA THR A 116 2.15 16.80 14.39
C THR A 116 1.34 17.89 13.68
N ALA A 117 0.66 17.55 12.59
CA ALA A 117 -0.16 18.50 11.85
C ALA A 117 -1.32 19.06 12.69
N ALA A 118 -1.97 18.24 13.52
CA ALA A 118 -3.04 18.68 14.39
C ALA A 118 -2.60 19.76 15.38
N ASN A 119 -1.35 19.71 15.85
CA ASN A 119 -0.79 20.73 16.76
C ASN A 119 -0.51 22.07 16.07
N LEU A 120 -0.43 22.09 14.73
CA LEU A 120 -0.29 23.32 13.95
C LEU A 120 -1.63 24.03 13.70
N ILE A 121 -2.75 23.32 13.93
CA ILE A 121 -4.10 23.85 13.70
C ILE A 121 -4.55 24.62 14.94
N GLN A 122 -4.86 25.90 14.75
CA GLN A 122 -5.34 26.80 15.80
C GLN A 122 -6.87 26.85 15.84
N ASP A 123 -7.43 27.26 16.99
CA ASP A 123 -8.89 27.47 17.10
C ASP A 123 -9.34 28.61 16.19
N GLY A 124 -10.43 28.40 15.46
CA GLY A 124 -10.97 29.36 14.49
C GLY A 124 -10.25 29.38 13.13
N MET A 125 -9.23 28.54 12.94
CA MET A 125 -8.50 28.46 11.67
C MET A 125 -9.41 27.92 10.56
N THR A 126 -9.27 28.48 9.35
CA THR A 126 -9.89 27.93 8.14
C THR A 126 -8.83 27.13 7.38
N VAL A 127 -9.11 25.86 7.10
CA VAL A 127 -8.17 24.94 6.44
C VAL A 127 -8.76 24.53 5.09
N MET A 128 -8.14 25.01 4.02
CA MET A 128 -8.46 24.53 2.68
C MET A 128 -7.81 23.16 2.47
N THR A 129 -8.62 22.18 2.05
CA THR A 129 -8.13 20.86 1.66
C THR A 129 -8.29 20.65 0.15
N HIS A 130 -7.46 19.78 -0.42
CA HIS A 130 -7.58 19.37 -1.81
C HIS A 130 -7.52 17.84 -1.88
N SER A 131 -8.49 17.24 -2.57
CA SER A 131 -8.68 15.78 -2.66
C SER A 131 -9.04 15.09 -1.32
N ALA A 132 -9.21 13.77 -1.35
CA ALA A 132 -9.58 12.94 -0.21
C ALA A 132 -8.34 12.33 0.47
N SER A 133 -7.56 13.14 1.19
CA SER A 133 -6.39 12.66 1.94
C SER A 133 -6.78 12.14 3.32
N GLN A 134 -6.53 10.85 3.56
CA GLN A 134 -6.77 10.22 4.87
C GLN A 134 -5.89 10.84 5.97
N THR A 135 -4.63 11.16 5.68
CA THR A 135 -3.72 11.80 6.65
C THR A 135 -4.22 13.20 7.05
N VAL A 136 -4.72 13.98 6.09
CA VAL A 136 -5.30 15.31 6.40
C VAL A 136 -6.59 15.17 7.20
N MET A 137 -7.47 14.24 6.82
CA MET A 137 -8.68 13.95 7.59
C MET A 137 -8.34 13.56 9.04
N SER A 138 -7.38 12.66 9.25
CA SER A 138 -6.92 12.25 10.57
C SER A 138 -6.36 13.43 11.39
N ALA A 139 -5.62 14.36 10.76
CA ALA A 139 -5.13 15.56 11.42
C ALA A 139 -6.28 16.50 11.86
N LEU A 140 -7.27 16.72 10.99
CA LEU A 140 -8.44 17.56 11.29
C LEU A 140 -9.30 16.96 12.42
N LEU A 141 -9.56 15.64 12.35
CA LEU A 141 -10.26 14.93 13.42
C LEU A 141 -9.49 15.01 14.74
N ARG A 142 -8.16 14.88 14.70
CA ARG A 142 -7.33 15.01 15.90
C ARG A 142 -7.37 16.44 16.46
N ALA A 143 -7.35 17.47 15.62
CA ALA A 143 -7.49 18.85 16.06
C ALA A 143 -8.84 19.11 16.73
N ALA A 144 -9.93 18.53 16.19
CA ALA A 144 -11.25 18.59 16.82
C ALA A 144 -11.27 17.91 18.20
N VAL A 145 -10.61 16.75 18.36
CA VAL A 145 -10.44 16.08 19.66
C VAL A 145 -9.64 16.94 20.66
N LEU A 146 -8.70 17.75 20.17
CA LEU A 146 -7.96 18.73 20.98
C LEU A 146 -8.77 20.02 21.27
N GLY A 147 -10.06 20.06 20.91
CA GLY A 147 -10.95 21.20 21.16
C GLY A 147 -10.80 22.36 20.17
N ARG A 148 -10.15 22.15 19.02
CA ARG A 148 -10.00 23.18 17.99
C ARG A 148 -11.23 23.18 17.07
N ARG A 149 -11.84 24.35 16.90
CA ARG A 149 -12.90 24.55 15.90
C ARG A 149 -12.23 24.96 14.60
N VAL A 150 -12.41 24.15 13.57
CA VAL A 150 -11.82 24.35 12.23
C VAL A 150 -12.96 24.47 11.21
N ARG A 151 -12.81 25.37 10.24
CA ARG A 151 -13.69 25.45 9.07
C ARG A 151 -12.98 25.00 7.81
#